data_AF-A0A4Q7E0P7-F1
#
_entry.id   AF-A0A4Q7E0P7-F1
#
_cell.length_a   1.000
_cell.length_b   1.000
_cell.length_c   1.000
_cell.angle_alpha   90.00
_cell.angle_beta   90.00
_cell.angle_gamma   90.00
#
_symmetry.space_group_name_H-M   'P 1'
#
loop_
_entity.id
_entity.type
_entity.pdbx_description
1 polymer ?
#
loop_
_entity_poly.entity_id
_entity_poly.type
_entity_poly.pdbx_seq_one_letter_code
_entity_poly.pdbx_strand_id
1 'polypeptide(L)'
;MAKGWIKVYYQPIVDTFSSKISTYEALARWIDPKYGFLNPGEFIEVLERGHLIHKLDLHILDLVCQDLEEAMQKGETYPMVSVNLSRYDLELPDLHERINNILASHGVKSSQIRIEITESALLSNTEAVIKEHISRFHEDG
;
A
#
# COMPACT_ATOMS: atom_id res chain seq x y z
N MET A 1 -8.06 6.53 11.69
CA MET A 1 -6.63 6.69 11.34
C MET A 1 -6.00 7.94 11.92
N ALA A 2 -6.74 9.06 11.96
CA ALA A 2 -6.36 10.33 12.60
C ALA A 2 -5.76 10.29 14.03
N LYS A 3 -5.80 9.16 14.74
CA LYS A 3 -5.19 9.00 16.08
C LYS A 3 -3.74 8.48 16.04
N GLY A 4 -3.19 8.16 14.86
CA GLY A 4 -1.79 7.72 14.69
C GLY A 4 -1.47 6.32 15.22
N TRP A 5 -2.50 5.49 15.46
CA TRP A 5 -2.38 4.13 15.98
C TRP A 5 -2.03 3.09 14.90
N ILE A 6 -2.29 3.42 13.64
CA ILE A 6 -1.83 2.64 12.50
C ILE A 6 -0.39 3.05 12.20
N LYS A 7 0.47 2.06 12.02
CA LYS A 7 1.89 2.20 11.70
C LYS A 7 2.23 1.33 10.50
N VAL A 8 3.26 1.74 9.76
CA VAL A 8 3.86 0.94 8.69
C VAL A 8 5.08 0.22 9.26
N TYR A 9 5.14 -1.09 9.04
CA TYR A 9 6.33 -1.89 9.28
C TYR A 9 6.87 -2.37 7.94
N TYR A 10 8.18 -2.23 7.72
CA TYR A 10 8.82 -2.60 6.46
C TYR A 10 9.50 -3.97 6.59
N GLN A 11 9.05 -4.93 5.79
CA GLN A 11 9.71 -6.23 5.68
C GLN A 11 10.69 -6.21 4.49
N PRO A 12 12.00 -6.42 4.70
CA PRO A 12 12.95 -6.44 3.60
C PRO A 12 12.77 -7.71 2.75
N ILE A 13 12.75 -7.52 1.43
CA ILE A 13 12.84 -8.58 0.43
C ILE A 13 14.26 -8.58 -0.11
N VAL A 14 14.97 -9.69 0.12
CA VAL A 14 16.41 -9.83 -0.18
C VAL A 14 16.60 -10.65 -1.45
N ASP A 15 17.39 -10.14 -2.38
CA ASP A 15 17.81 -10.89 -3.55
C ASP A 15 18.78 -12.01 -3.13
N THR A 16 18.45 -13.25 -3.46
CA THR A 16 19.17 -14.44 -2.97
C THR A 16 20.57 -14.58 -3.56
N PHE A 17 20.82 -14.01 -4.74
CA PHE A 17 22.12 -14.09 -5.41
C PHE A 17 23.10 -13.03 -4.88
N SER A 18 22.64 -11.80 -4.69
CA SER A 18 23.47 -10.67 -4.24
C SER A 18 23.46 -10.45 -2.74
N SER A 19 22.53 -11.08 -2.01
CA SER A 19 22.25 -10.84 -0.58
C SER A 19 21.94 -9.37 -0.25
N LYS A 20 21.56 -8.57 -1.24
CA LYS A 20 21.17 -7.17 -1.08
C LYS A 20 19.67 -7.05 -0.98
N ILE A 21 19.22 -6.03 -0.26
CA ILE A 21 17.80 -5.66 -0.22
C ILE A 21 17.39 -5.20 -1.62
N SER A 22 16.37 -5.83 -2.18
CA SER A 22 15.81 -5.51 -3.49
C SER A 22 14.65 -4.54 -3.35
N THR A 23 13.73 -4.78 -2.42
CA THR A 23 12.53 -3.99 -2.16
C THR A 23 12.11 -4.17 -0.70
N TYR A 24 11.19 -3.36 -0.22
CA TYR A 24 10.50 -3.58 1.05
C TYR A 24 9.02 -3.84 0.82
N GLU A 25 8.40 -4.66 1.66
CA GLU A 25 6.94 -4.75 1.75
C GLU A 25 6.45 -3.92 2.93
N ALA A 26 5.53 -2.98 2.66
CA ALA A 26 4.87 -2.17 3.67
C ALA A 26 3.68 -2.93 4.26
N LEU A 27 3.75 -3.19 5.57
CA LEU A 27 2.75 -3.95 6.29
C LEU A 27 2.07 -3.10 7.37
N ALA A 28 0.75 -3.05 7.33
CA ALA A 28 -0.04 -2.36 8.34
C ALA A 28 0.11 -3.02 9.72
N ARG A 29 0.29 -2.21 10.76
CA ARG A 29 0.26 -2.60 12.17
C ARG A 29 -0.64 -1.67 12.95
N TRP A 30 -1.53 -2.22 13.77
CA TRP A 30 -2.38 -1.42 14.64
C TRP A 30 -1.89 -1.57 16.09
N ILE A 31 -1.41 -0.45 16.64
CA ILE A 31 -0.97 -0.34 18.03
C ILE A 31 -2.02 0.45 18.79
N ASP A 32 -3.00 -0.27 19.34
CA ASP A 32 -4.11 0.33 20.09
C ASP A 32 -3.67 0.64 21.54
N PRO A 33 -3.97 1.82 22.09
CA PRO A 33 -3.56 2.18 23.45
C PRO A 33 -4.24 1.33 24.54
N LYS A 34 -5.38 0.71 24.25
CA LYS A 34 -6.12 -0.14 25.18
C LYS A 34 -5.84 -1.62 24.97
N TYR A 35 -5.84 -2.08 23.71
CA TYR A 35 -5.71 -3.50 23.37
C TYR A 35 -4.29 -3.93 23.01
N GLY A 36 -3.35 -2.99 22.92
CA GLY A 36 -1.98 -3.26 22.53
C GLY A 36 -1.85 -3.52 21.03
N PHE A 37 -0.92 -4.40 20.66
CA PHE A 37 -0.68 -4.75 19.27
C PHE A 37 -1.76 -5.70 18.76
N LEU A 38 -2.48 -5.28 17.72
CA LEU A 38 -3.46 -6.09 17.00
C LEU A 38 -2.85 -6.63 15.71
N ASN A 39 -3.02 -7.93 15.48
CA ASN A 39 -2.55 -8.57 14.27
C ASN A 39 -3.39 -8.14 13.06
N PRO A 40 -2.79 -8.07 11.86
CA PRO A 40 -3.51 -7.75 10.62
C PRO A 40 -4.79 -8.56 10.44
N GLY A 41 -4.74 -9.88 10.67
CA GLY A 41 -5.91 -10.75 10.55
C GLY A 41 -7.09 -10.38 11.48
N GLU A 42 -6.84 -9.70 12.60
CA GLU A 42 -7.89 -9.32 13.55
C GLU A 42 -8.70 -8.09 13.09
N PHE A 43 -8.09 -7.19 12.32
CA PHE A 43 -8.75 -5.95 11.89
C PHE A 43 -9.02 -5.89 10.38
N ILE A 44 -8.21 -6.56 9.53
CA ILE A 44 -8.40 -6.53 8.08
C ILE A 44 -9.78 -7.09 7.72
N GLU A 45 -10.14 -8.27 8.22
CA GLU A 45 -11.44 -8.86 7.90
C GLU A 45 -12.62 -7.98 8.36
N VAL A 46 -12.47 -7.29 9.49
CA VAL A 46 -13.50 -6.37 10.00
C VAL A 46 -13.65 -5.17 9.09
N LEU A 47 -12.54 -4.60 8.62
CA LEU A 47 -12.53 -3.49 7.67
C LEU A 47 -13.08 -3.91 6.30
N GLU A 48 -12.73 -5.10 5.82
CA GLU A 48 -13.25 -5.65 4.57
C GLU A 48 -14.75 -5.87 4.64
N ARG A 49 -15.27 -6.55 5.67
CA ARG A 49 -16.72 -6.71 5.87
C ARG A 49 -17.44 -5.37 6.00
N GLY A 50 -16.77 -4.38 6.57
CA GLY A 50 -17.26 -3.01 6.68
C GLY A 50 -17.13 -2.16 5.40
N HIS A 51 -16.49 -2.66 4.33
CA HIS A 51 -16.13 -1.88 3.13
C HIS A 51 -15.30 -0.63 3.46
N LEU A 52 -14.44 -0.72 4.49
CA LEU A 52 -13.57 0.36 4.98
C LEU A 52 -12.08 0.08 4.72
N ILE A 53 -11.73 -1.05 4.11
CA ILE A 53 -10.34 -1.46 3.91
C ILE A 53 -9.56 -0.45 3.04
N HIS A 54 -10.19 0.09 1.99
CA HIS A 54 -9.62 1.17 1.18
C HIS A 54 -9.14 2.37 1.97
N LYS A 55 -9.77 2.67 3.12
CA LYS A 55 -9.29 3.75 3.97
C LYS A 55 -7.90 3.38 4.44
N LEU A 56 -7.77 2.21 5.09
CA LEU A 56 -6.52 1.70 5.62
C LEU A 56 -5.44 1.68 4.54
N ASP A 57 -5.73 1.09 3.40
CA ASP A 57 -4.73 0.85 2.36
C ASP A 57 -4.22 2.17 1.77
N LEU A 58 -5.10 3.14 1.51
CA LEU A 58 -4.71 4.49 1.08
C LEU A 58 -3.92 5.25 2.16
N HIS A 59 -4.18 5.03 3.45
CA HIS A 59 -3.38 5.65 4.50
C HIS A 59 -2.02 4.99 4.69
N ILE A 60 -1.92 3.68 4.47
CA ILE A 60 -0.62 3.01 4.45
C ILE A 60 0.20 3.55 3.27
N LEU A 61 -0.41 3.73 2.09
CA LEU A 61 0.26 4.38 0.96
C LEU A 61 0.74 5.80 1.31
N ASP A 62 -0.11 6.61 1.92
CA ASP A 62 0.21 7.97 2.37
C ASP A 62 1.41 7.99 3.33
N LEU A 63 1.41 7.12 4.34
CA LEU A 63 2.53 6.98 5.28
C LEU A 63 3.82 6.50 4.59
N VAL A 64 3.73 5.56 3.64
CA VAL A 64 4.87 5.11 2.85
C VAL A 64 5.43 6.25 2.01
N CYS A 65 4.56 7.04 1.39
CA CYS A 65 4.98 8.19 0.58
C CYS A 65 5.66 9.26 1.43
N GLN A 66 5.14 9.52 2.64
CA GLN A 66 5.79 10.39 3.61
C GLN A 66 7.19 9.87 4.00
N ASP A 67 7.33 8.58 4.32
CA ASP A 67 8.63 8.00 4.68
C ASP A 67 9.65 8.11 3.52
N LEU A 68 9.20 7.90 2.28
CA LEU A 68 10.02 8.08 1.08
C LEU A 68 10.42 9.54 0.85
N GLU A 69 9.50 10.49 1.04
CA GLU A 69 9.77 11.92 0.97
C GLU A 69 10.85 12.33 1.97
N GLU A 70 10.72 11.91 3.23
CA GLU A 70 11.70 12.19 4.29
C GLU A 70 13.08 11.60 3.96
N ALA A 71 13.15 10.40 3.38
CA ALA A 71 14.41 9.79 2.95
C ALA A 71 15.05 10.58 1.80
N MET A 72 14.27 11.00 0.79
CA MET A 72 14.75 11.83 -0.31
C MET A 72 15.31 13.17 0.18
N GLN A 73 14.64 13.83 1.13
CA GLN A 73 15.10 15.09 1.73
C GLN A 73 16.44 14.93 2.47
N LYS A 74 16.73 13.74 3.00
CA LYS A 74 18.02 13.39 3.63
C LYS A 74 19.10 12.99 2.62
N GLY A 75 18.77 12.92 1.33
CA GLY A 75 19.67 12.45 0.28
C GLY A 75 19.89 10.94 0.28
N GLU A 76 19.01 10.18 0.94
CA GLU A 76 19.06 8.73 1.00
C GLU A 76 18.42 8.12 -0.24
N THR A 77 19.03 7.04 -0.76
CA THR A 77 18.41 6.21 -1.79
C THR A 77 17.63 5.10 -1.13
N TYR A 78 16.31 5.12 -1.28
CA TYR A 78 15.44 4.05 -0.79
C TYR A 78 15.11 3.05 -1.92
N PRO A 79 15.16 1.73 -1.66
CA PRO A 79 14.59 0.75 -2.57
C PRO A 79 13.09 0.99 -2.82
N MET A 80 12.57 0.36 -3.86
CA MET A 80 11.13 0.30 -4.12
C MET A 80 10.38 -0.24 -2.87
N VAL A 81 9.14 0.19 -2.70
CA VAL A 81 8.27 -0.28 -1.63
C VAL A 81 6.99 -0.87 -2.21
N SER A 82 6.71 -2.12 -1.87
CA SER A 82 5.46 -2.79 -2.14
C SER A 82 4.38 -2.35 -1.15
N VAL A 83 3.20 -1.99 -1.63
CA VAL A 83 2.01 -1.65 -0.86
C VAL A 83 0.88 -2.59 -1.26
N ASN A 84 0.28 -3.25 -0.27
CA ASN A 84 -0.85 -4.15 -0.46
C ASN A 84 -2.14 -3.34 -0.67
N LEU A 85 -2.93 -3.71 -1.68
CA LEU A 85 -4.30 -3.25 -1.85
C LEU A 85 -5.26 -4.44 -1.78
N SER A 86 -6.38 -4.24 -1.09
CA SER A 86 -7.46 -5.22 -1.06
C SER A 86 -8.21 -5.23 -2.40
N ARG A 87 -8.85 -6.35 -2.71
CA ARG A 87 -9.75 -6.48 -3.87
C ARG A 87 -10.87 -5.42 -3.86
N TYR A 88 -11.32 -5.03 -2.67
CA TYR A 88 -12.40 -4.08 -2.49
C TYR A 88 -11.98 -2.65 -2.88
N ASP A 89 -10.68 -2.38 -2.92
CA ASP A 89 -10.16 -1.08 -3.36
C ASP A 89 -10.31 -0.95 -4.87
N LEU A 90 -10.10 -2.05 -5.61
CA LEU A 90 -10.23 -2.10 -7.06
C LEU A 90 -11.70 -1.94 -7.53
N GLU A 91 -12.67 -2.00 -6.61
CA GLU A 91 -14.06 -1.68 -6.90
C GLU A 91 -14.34 -0.17 -6.85
N LEU A 92 -13.40 0.63 -6.31
CA LEU A 92 -13.52 2.09 -6.27
C LEU A 92 -13.18 2.69 -7.63
N PRO A 93 -14.14 3.34 -8.32
CA PRO A 93 -13.91 3.88 -9.67
C PRO A 93 -12.78 4.91 -9.74
N ASP A 94 -12.50 5.59 -8.63
CA ASP A 94 -11.51 6.65 -8.52
C ASP A 94 -10.20 6.21 -7.84
N LEU A 95 -9.97 4.90 -7.64
CA LEU A 95 -8.77 4.39 -6.96
C LEU A 95 -7.47 4.92 -7.59
N HIS A 96 -7.35 4.81 -8.91
CA HIS A 96 -6.14 5.25 -9.63
C HIS A 96 -5.86 6.75 -9.44
N GLU A 97 -6.90 7.58 -9.48
CA GLU A 97 -6.77 9.02 -9.23
C GLU A 97 -6.34 9.29 -7.78
N ARG A 98 -6.92 8.58 -6.80
CA ARG A 98 -6.54 8.70 -5.39
C ARG A 98 -5.08 8.37 -5.15
N ILE A 99 -4.60 7.25 -5.72
CA ILE A 99 -3.20 6.83 -5.59
C ILE A 99 -2.28 7.87 -6.20
N ASN A 100 -2.55 8.31 -7.43
CA ASN A 100 -1.71 9.30 -8.10
C ASN A 100 -1.70 10.65 -7.39
N ASN A 101 -2.81 11.07 -6.79
CA ASN A 101 -2.86 12.27 -5.98
C ASN A 101 -1.98 12.16 -4.72
N ILE A 102 -1.95 11.00 -4.05
CA ILE A 102 -1.07 10.75 -2.90
C ILE A 102 0.40 10.76 -3.32
N LEU A 103 0.74 10.05 -4.41
CA LEU A 103 2.11 10.05 -4.95
C LEU A 103 2.58 11.48 -5.28
N ALA A 104 1.73 12.24 -5.97
CA ALA A 104 2.02 13.61 -6.37
C ALA A 104 2.17 14.55 -5.17
N SER A 105 1.37 14.41 -4.10
CA SER A 105 1.47 15.28 -2.92
C SER A 105 2.79 15.12 -2.15
N HIS A 106 3.44 13.96 -2.28
CA HIS A 106 4.74 13.67 -1.67
C HIS A 106 5.92 13.73 -2.65
N GLY A 107 5.66 14.03 -3.93
CA GLY A 107 6.69 14.01 -4.97
C GLY A 107 7.31 12.63 -5.21
N VAL A 108 6.59 11.56 -4.85
CA VAL A 108 7.02 10.17 -5.03
C VAL A 108 6.67 9.72 -6.45
N LYS A 109 7.62 9.08 -7.13
CA LYS A 109 7.38 8.52 -8.47
C LYS A 109 6.64 7.19 -8.36
N SER A 110 5.75 6.91 -9.30
CA SER A 110 5.09 5.59 -9.47
C SER A 110 6.09 4.44 -9.41
N SER A 111 7.23 4.56 -10.09
CA SER A 111 8.30 3.54 -10.12
C SER A 111 9.00 3.28 -8.77
N GLN A 112 8.69 4.03 -7.72
CA GLN A 112 9.15 3.77 -6.35
C GLN A 112 8.14 2.94 -5.55
N ILE A 113 6.91 2.79 -6.04
CA ILE A 113 5.84 2.03 -5.40
C ILE A 113 5.46 0.84 -6.27
N ARG A 114 5.38 -0.33 -5.65
CA ARG A 114 4.79 -1.51 -6.26
C ARG A 114 3.44 -1.78 -5.62
N ILE A 115 2.39 -1.87 -6.42
CA ILE A 115 1.09 -2.29 -5.92
C ILE A 115 1.02 -3.81 -5.92
N GLU A 116 0.72 -4.39 -4.76
CA GLU A 116 0.51 -5.82 -4.60
C GLU A 116 -0.97 -6.10 -4.37
N ILE A 117 -1.50 -7.07 -5.10
CA ILE A 117 -2.88 -7.56 -5.00
C ILE A 117 -2.84 -9.08 -4.93
N THR A 118 -3.77 -9.68 -4.19
CA THR A 118 -3.87 -11.14 -4.14
C THR A 118 -4.47 -11.69 -5.43
N GLU A 119 -4.09 -12.91 -5.82
CA GLU A 119 -4.66 -13.58 -7.00
C GLU A 119 -6.20 -13.73 -6.90
N SER A 120 -6.71 -13.96 -5.69
CA SER A 120 -8.15 -14.03 -5.41
C SER A 120 -8.91 -12.74 -5.71
N ALA A 121 -8.23 -11.59 -5.76
CA ALA A 121 -8.84 -10.32 -6.16
C ALA A 121 -9.26 -10.32 -7.63
N LEU A 122 -8.49 -11.01 -8.49
CA LEU A 122 -8.70 -11.06 -9.94
C LEU A 122 -9.89 -11.94 -10.36
N LEU A 123 -10.35 -12.84 -9.49
CA LEU A 123 -11.39 -13.83 -9.79
C LEU A 123 -12.82 -13.34 -9.49
N SER A 124 -13.03 -12.03 -9.32
CA SER A 124 -14.31 -11.44 -8.92
C SER A 124 -15.16 -10.95 -10.11
N ASN A 125 -16.46 -10.74 -9.89
CA ASN A 125 -17.43 -10.29 -10.92
C ASN A 125 -17.15 -8.86 -11.47
N THR A 126 -16.13 -8.18 -10.97
CA THR A 126 -15.69 -6.82 -11.34
C THR A 126 -14.47 -6.84 -12.27
N GLU A 127 -14.25 -7.93 -12.99
CA GLU A 127 -13.09 -8.19 -13.85
C GLU A 127 -12.76 -7.02 -14.82
N ALA A 128 -13.77 -6.35 -15.39
CA ALA A 128 -13.56 -5.23 -16.31
C ALA A 128 -12.96 -3.99 -15.63
N VAL A 129 -13.48 -3.60 -14.45
CA VAL A 129 -12.99 -2.44 -13.68
C VAL A 129 -11.60 -2.72 -13.14
N ILE A 130 -11.36 -3.94 -12.66
CA ILE A 130 -10.05 -4.39 -12.19
C ILE A 130 -9.01 -4.32 -13.32
N LYS A 131 -9.35 -4.82 -14.52
CA LYS A 131 -8.46 -4.76 -15.70
C LYS A 131 -8.14 -3.33 -16.12
N GLU A 132 -9.08 -2.40 -15.99
CA GLU A 132 -8.85 -0.98 -16.27
C GLU A 132 -7.82 -0.39 -15.29
N HIS A 133 -8.00 -0.59 -13.99
CA HIS A 133 -7.03 -0.10 -12.99
C HIS A 133 -5.64 -0.68 -13.20
N ILE A 134 -5.52 -1.98 -13.44
CA ILE A 134 -4.22 -2.63 -13.69
C ILE A 134 -3.54 -2.05 -14.93
N SER A 135 -4.28 -1.84 -16.01
CA SER A 135 -3.73 -1.23 -17.23
C SER A 135 -3.19 0.17 -16.96
N ARG A 136 -3.95 0.99 -16.23
CA ARG A 136 -3.54 2.36 -15.87
C ARG A 136 -2.32 2.39 -14.95
N PHE A 137 -2.19 1.46 -14.00
CA PHE A 137 -0.98 1.38 -13.18
C PHE A 137 0.24 1.03 -14.01
N HIS A 138 0.15 0.07 -14.95
CA HIS A 138 1.27 -0.26 -15.82
C HIS A 138 1.66 0.88 -16.79
N GLU A 139 0.71 1.72 -17.20
CA GLU A 139 0.98 2.91 -18.03
C GLU A 139 1.78 3.98 -17.26
N ASP A 140 1.59 4.07 -15.94
CA ASP A 140 2.28 5.04 -15.08
C ASP A 140 3.71 4.61 -14.70
N GLY A 141 4.06 3.32 -14.86
CA GLY A 141 5.39 2.75 -14.59
C GLY A 141 5.47 1.95 -13.29
#